data_AF-A0A662XJG1-F1
#
_entry.id   AF-A0A662XJG1-F1
#
_cell.length_a   1.000
_cell.length_b   1.000
_cell.length_c   1.000
_cell.angle_alpha   90.00
_cell.angle_beta   90.00
_cell.angle_gamma   90.00
#
_symmetry.space_group_name_H-M   'P 1'
#
loop_
_entity.id
_entity.type
_entity.pdbx_description
1 polymer ?
#
loop_
_entity_poly.entity_id
_entity_poly.type
_entity_poly.pdbx_seq_one_letter_code
_entity_poly.pdbx_strand_id
1 'polypeptide(L)'
;MADIPTAVTEAITNFVPDECKKVVAPRKTETSYIFKWGEGSNVSQLLSFRTHRFLGLARVVRRVLLLWDPLAEWYKARAEKARRDNVVPPASFPLQRDKMDLIQILSLLEPIAALNQIGQAECGSQANVLLWIYKLSISLLDPAATLKDCRSTAQEKRFFRTEELSKLATTTRALLGKAFQRAFFRRYTDLVAMNKCSYAFEMQLLLHPNFKTPDGAIKKIVMKCNLQLGATQKVAERHYEKVRRYILDGIRNLMSEVDTTPSDPEVVAPPPAAVFSEDLMELFSETADEVTHPSPVETRTVMAQLRMDEEFDRWITTPTTLRAVHQGEFESVLAYWHRQSDEGTFRLLPLVARVVYSMPASSAQIKRDFGMAGRMVVPHRSSLAPYNIDMSTFLNCNREYCDITQCPKLSAETASERIPYNMMVSMERELDDDFGSLAYFFSSTSIELGLDDDEEDRLAL
;
A
#
# COMPACT_ATOMS: atom_id res chain seq x y z
N MET A 1 6.43 22.76 -36.06
CA MET A 1 6.84 21.70 -35.13
C MET A 1 7.14 22.37 -33.81
N ALA A 2 6.32 22.16 -32.79
CA ALA A 2 6.59 22.68 -31.45
C ALA A 2 7.42 21.63 -30.71
N ASP A 3 8.60 22.01 -30.26
CA ASP A 3 9.51 21.12 -29.55
C ASP A 3 8.89 20.68 -28.22
N ILE A 4 9.07 19.40 -27.92
CA ILE A 4 8.71 18.81 -26.63
C ILE A 4 9.56 19.53 -25.57
N PRO A 5 8.97 20.06 -24.48
CA PRO A 5 9.73 20.76 -23.44
C PRO A 5 10.90 19.91 -22.97
N THR A 6 12.11 20.49 -22.90
CA THR A 6 13.36 19.77 -22.60
C THR A 6 13.26 18.89 -21.35
N ALA A 7 12.57 19.36 -20.31
CA ALA A 7 12.33 18.60 -19.08
C ALA A 7 11.50 17.32 -19.28
N VAL A 8 10.59 17.31 -20.26
CA VAL A 8 9.76 16.15 -20.63
C VAL A 8 10.56 15.20 -21.52
N THR A 9 11.35 15.73 -22.45
CA THR A 9 12.25 14.93 -23.30
C THR A 9 13.29 14.21 -22.43
N GLU A 10 13.94 14.90 -21.50
CA GLU A 10 14.92 14.32 -20.55
C GLU A 10 14.27 13.31 -19.60
N ALA A 11 13.04 13.56 -19.13
CA ALA A 11 12.30 12.58 -18.35
C ALA A 11 12.06 11.29 -19.14
N ILE A 12 11.72 11.40 -20.44
CA ILE A 12 11.52 10.26 -21.34
C ILE A 12 12.84 9.54 -21.65
N THR A 13 13.95 10.26 -21.88
CA THR A 13 15.26 9.65 -22.12
C THR A 13 15.79 8.90 -20.91
N ASN A 14 15.47 9.35 -19.68
CA ASN A 14 15.81 8.65 -18.44
C ASN A 14 15.02 7.33 -18.22
N PHE A 15 13.98 7.05 -19.01
CA PHE A 15 13.25 5.77 -18.98
C PHE A 15 13.74 4.75 -20.01
N VAL A 16 14.62 5.15 -20.93
CA VAL A 16 15.25 4.27 -21.93
C VAL A 16 16.71 4.10 -21.52
N PRO A 17 17.18 2.90 -21.15
CA PRO A 17 18.60 2.69 -20.95
C PRO A 17 19.31 2.89 -22.29
N ASP A 18 20.12 3.94 -22.39
CA ASP A 18 20.97 4.21 -23.55
C ASP A 18 22.29 3.45 -23.36
N GLU A 19 22.66 2.61 -24.33
CA GLU A 19 23.76 1.63 -24.21
C GLU A 19 25.16 2.29 -24.06
N CYS A 20 25.27 3.60 -24.27
CA CYS A 20 26.54 4.33 -24.28
C CYS A 20 26.80 5.23 -23.06
N LYS A 21 25.92 5.31 -22.05
CA LYS A 21 26.13 6.17 -20.86
C LYS A 21 26.27 5.36 -19.57
N LYS A 22 27.48 5.36 -18.98
CA LYS A 22 27.76 4.69 -17.70
C LYS A 22 27.41 5.56 -16.49
N VAL A 23 26.65 4.99 -15.57
CA VAL A 23 26.41 5.52 -14.22
C VAL A 23 27.68 5.33 -13.38
N VAL A 24 28.28 6.42 -12.92
CA VAL A 24 29.46 6.37 -12.01
C VAL A 24 28.98 6.33 -10.57
N ALA A 25 29.40 5.32 -9.81
CA ALA A 25 28.99 5.13 -8.42
C ALA A 25 29.52 6.23 -7.48
N PRO A 26 28.78 6.61 -6.43
CA PRO A 26 29.22 7.61 -5.46
C PRO A 26 30.39 7.11 -4.59
N ARG A 27 31.24 8.02 -4.12
CA ARG A 27 32.30 7.70 -3.15
C ARG A 27 31.70 7.53 -1.75
N LYS A 28 32.33 6.67 -0.93
CA LYS A 28 31.83 6.25 0.40
C LYS A 28 31.61 7.38 1.43
N THR A 29 32.06 8.61 1.16
CA THR A 29 32.00 9.74 2.08
C THR A 29 30.80 10.67 1.86
N GLU A 30 29.97 10.44 0.85
CA GLU A 30 28.82 11.30 0.54
C GLU A 30 27.52 10.72 1.14
N THR A 31 26.94 11.41 2.13
CA THR A 31 25.68 11.02 2.82
C THR A 31 24.41 11.36 2.05
N SER A 32 24.54 11.83 0.82
CA SER A 32 23.43 12.13 -0.08
C SER A 32 23.75 11.70 -1.50
N TYR A 33 22.97 10.76 -2.02
CA TYR A 33 23.05 10.25 -3.39
C TYR A 33 22.75 11.38 -4.40
N ILE A 34 23.80 12.01 -4.93
CA ILE A 34 23.73 13.05 -5.97
C ILE A 34 24.56 12.57 -7.15
N PHE A 35 23.92 12.25 -8.28
CA PHE A 35 24.63 12.08 -9.55
C PHE A 35 24.77 13.46 -10.21
N LYS A 36 26.01 13.87 -10.51
CA LYS A 36 26.30 15.11 -11.25
C LYS A 36 26.31 14.82 -12.75
N TRP A 37 25.66 15.68 -13.54
CA TRP A 37 25.80 15.77 -14.99
C TRP A 37 26.05 17.23 -15.37
N GLY A 38 26.94 17.49 -16.32
CA GLY A 38 27.09 18.81 -16.94
C GLY A 38 28.31 18.96 -17.85
N GLU A 39 28.10 19.69 -18.95
CA GLU A 39 29.09 20.59 -19.55
C GLU A 39 28.43 21.98 -19.67
N GLY A 40 29.17 23.04 -19.32
CA GLY A 40 28.73 24.43 -19.49
C GLY A 40 28.04 25.05 -18.25
N SER A 41 28.35 26.31 -17.98
CA SER A 41 28.17 27.07 -16.72
C SER A 41 26.74 27.37 -16.23
N ASN A 42 25.72 26.64 -16.70
CA ASN A 42 24.36 26.72 -16.16
C ASN A 42 23.96 25.37 -15.55
N VAL A 43 24.38 25.14 -14.31
CA VAL A 43 24.03 23.93 -13.55
C VAL A 43 22.58 24.05 -13.08
N SER A 44 21.65 23.67 -13.94
CA SER A 44 20.26 23.40 -13.55
C SER A 44 20.27 22.15 -12.67
N GLN A 45 20.09 22.30 -11.36
CA GLN A 45 20.12 21.18 -10.43
C GLN A 45 18.84 20.33 -10.61
N LEU A 46 18.95 19.20 -11.30
CA LEU A 46 17.89 18.21 -11.35
C LEU A 46 17.71 17.65 -9.92
N LEU A 47 16.60 18.00 -9.28
CA LEU A 47 16.22 17.44 -7.98
C LEU A 47 16.10 15.91 -8.12
N SER A 48 16.97 15.16 -7.43
CA SER A 48 17.06 13.69 -7.49
C SER A 48 15.69 12.99 -7.56
N PHE A 49 15.54 12.02 -8.46
CA PHE A 49 14.39 11.13 -8.53
C PHE A 49 14.17 10.44 -7.17
N ARG A 50 13.01 10.70 -6.56
CA ARG A 50 12.56 10.04 -5.32
C ARG A 50 11.11 9.64 -5.51
N THR A 51 10.78 8.36 -5.33
CA THR A 51 9.44 7.79 -5.55
C THR A 51 8.34 8.53 -4.78
N HIS A 52 8.64 9.09 -3.59
CA HIS A 52 7.68 9.88 -2.82
C HIS A 52 7.32 11.24 -3.44
N ARG A 53 8.15 11.79 -4.34
CA ARG A 53 7.89 13.07 -5.03
C ARG A 53 6.87 12.91 -6.16
N PHE A 54 6.68 11.70 -6.69
CA PHE A 54 5.65 11.41 -7.69
C PHE A 54 4.23 11.42 -7.10
N LEU A 55 4.06 11.03 -5.83
CA LEU A 55 2.83 11.26 -5.07
C LEU A 55 2.52 12.76 -4.91
N GLY A 56 3.58 13.58 -4.90
CA GLY A 56 3.48 15.03 -4.90
C GLY A 56 3.03 15.61 -6.25
N LEU A 57 3.31 14.94 -7.37
CA LEU A 57 3.06 15.52 -8.70
C LEU A 57 1.57 15.79 -8.95
N ALA A 58 0.69 14.84 -8.63
CA ALA A 58 -0.76 15.05 -8.73
C ALA A 58 -1.23 16.24 -7.87
N ARG A 59 -0.67 16.39 -6.66
CA ARG A 59 -0.98 17.52 -5.76
C ARG A 59 -0.44 18.84 -6.30
N VAL A 60 0.78 18.84 -6.85
CA VAL A 60 1.41 20.02 -7.43
C VAL A 60 0.60 20.50 -8.63
N VAL A 61 0.30 19.61 -9.59
CA VAL A 61 -0.51 19.95 -10.76
C VAL A 61 -1.89 20.44 -10.34
N ARG A 62 -2.56 19.75 -9.39
CA ARG A 62 -3.83 20.21 -8.82
C ARG A 62 -3.72 21.60 -8.22
N ARG A 63 -2.68 21.88 -7.43
CA ARG A 63 -2.48 23.18 -6.77
C ARG A 63 -2.23 24.29 -7.79
N VAL A 64 -1.45 24.01 -8.84
CA VAL A 64 -1.23 24.95 -9.96
C VAL A 64 -2.55 25.26 -10.66
N LEU A 65 -3.37 24.25 -10.95
CA LEU A 65 -4.68 24.45 -11.59
C LEU A 65 -5.67 25.19 -10.69
N LEU A 66 -5.67 24.94 -9.39
CA LEU A 66 -6.50 25.66 -8.42
C LEU A 66 -6.12 27.14 -8.29
N LEU A 67 -4.82 27.44 -8.36
CA LEU A 67 -4.28 28.80 -8.27
C LEU A 67 -4.04 29.40 -9.66
N TRP A 68 -4.64 28.87 -10.73
CA TRP A 68 -4.31 29.27 -12.09
C TRP A 68 -4.46 30.78 -12.32
N ASP A 69 -5.64 31.33 -11.99
CA ASP A 69 -5.94 32.73 -12.24
C ASP A 69 -5.15 33.66 -11.31
N PRO A 70 -5.00 33.36 -9.99
CA PRO A 70 -4.06 34.09 -9.13
C PRO A 70 -2.61 34.08 -9.64
N LEU A 71 -2.12 32.95 -10.16
CA LEU A 71 -0.78 32.85 -10.72
C LEU A 71 -0.64 33.69 -11.99
N ALA A 72 -1.60 33.60 -12.90
CA ALA A 72 -1.61 34.39 -14.13
C ALA A 72 -1.60 35.89 -13.82
N GLU A 73 -2.42 36.34 -12.86
CA GLU A 73 -2.47 37.74 -12.44
C GLU A 73 -1.17 38.18 -11.76
N TRP A 74 -0.57 37.32 -10.93
CA TRP A 74 0.72 37.62 -10.30
C TRP A 74 1.84 37.83 -11.33
N TYR A 75 1.92 36.99 -12.36
CA TYR A 75 2.90 37.15 -13.44
C TYR A 75 2.65 38.42 -14.25
N LYS A 76 1.38 38.75 -14.52
CA LYS A 76 0.99 39.99 -15.21
C LYS A 76 1.35 41.23 -14.40
N ALA A 77 0.98 41.27 -13.12
CA ALA A 77 1.31 42.37 -12.22
C ALA A 77 2.83 42.60 -12.09
N ARG A 78 3.62 41.52 -12.12
CA ARG A 78 5.08 41.58 -12.09
C ARG A 78 5.66 42.17 -13.38
N ALA A 79 5.14 41.79 -14.54
CA ALA A 79 5.52 42.39 -15.83
C ALA A 79 5.15 43.88 -15.87
N GLU A 80 3.98 44.24 -15.36
CA GLU A 80 3.48 45.62 -15.38
C GLU A 80 4.27 46.50 -14.40
N LYS A 81 4.69 45.94 -13.26
CA LYS A 81 5.62 46.61 -12.35
C LYS A 81 6.96 46.86 -13.02
N ALA A 82 7.57 45.85 -13.64
CA ALA A 82 8.84 46.03 -14.35
C ALA A 82 8.75 47.11 -15.44
N ARG A 83 7.64 47.15 -16.18
CA ARG A 83 7.38 48.19 -17.18
C ARG A 83 7.26 49.59 -16.57
N ARG A 84 6.62 49.73 -15.40
CA ARG A 84 6.55 51.01 -14.66
C ARG A 84 7.92 51.45 -14.14
N ASP A 85 8.73 50.50 -13.70
CA ASP A 85 10.07 50.74 -13.15
C ASP A 85 11.14 50.93 -14.26
N ASN A 86 10.75 50.94 -15.54
CA ASN A 86 11.64 50.97 -16.71
C ASN A 86 12.72 49.85 -16.71
N VAL A 87 12.40 48.69 -16.14
CA VAL A 87 13.26 47.50 -16.11
C VAL A 87 12.74 46.47 -17.11
N VAL A 88 13.64 45.67 -17.68
CA VAL A 88 13.29 44.56 -18.58
C VAL A 88 12.25 43.64 -17.90
N PRO A 89 11.08 43.40 -18.52
CA PRO A 89 10.06 42.54 -17.93
C PRO A 89 10.58 41.11 -17.71
N PRO A 90 10.26 40.49 -16.56
CA PRO A 90 10.54 39.08 -16.33
C PRO A 90 9.70 38.20 -17.27
N ALA A 91 10.10 36.93 -17.40
CA ALA A 91 9.40 35.96 -18.24
C ALA A 91 7.90 35.90 -17.93
N SER A 92 7.09 35.81 -18.99
CA SER A 92 5.65 35.60 -18.89
C SER A 92 5.33 34.28 -18.19
N PHE A 93 4.08 34.13 -17.71
CA PHE A 93 3.65 32.90 -17.06
C PHE A 93 3.96 31.66 -17.94
N PRO A 94 4.89 30.78 -17.53
CA PRO A 94 5.43 29.77 -18.43
C PRO A 94 4.38 28.77 -18.93
N LEU A 95 3.35 28.53 -18.12
CA LEU A 95 2.32 27.52 -18.40
C LEU A 95 1.08 28.13 -19.07
N GLN A 96 1.08 29.41 -19.45
CA GLN A 96 -0.14 30.12 -19.89
C GLN A 96 -0.92 29.37 -20.98
N ARG A 97 -0.25 28.63 -21.86
CA ARG A 97 -0.84 27.87 -22.98
C ARG A 97 -1.14 26.41 -22.66
N ASP A 98 -0.71 25.91 -21.50
CA ASP A 98 -0.70 24.47 -21.17
C ASP A 98 -1.79 24.10 -20.16
N LYS A 99 -2.77 24.99 -19.90
CA LYS A 99 -3.85 24.74 -18.93
C LYS A 99 -4.58 23.43 -19.23
N MET A 100 -4.90 23.20 -20.49
CA MET A 100 -5.64 22.00 -20.91
C MET A 100 -4.78 20.73 -20.79
N ASP A 101 -3.51 20.82 -21.17
CA ASP A 101 -2.56 19.72 -21.03
C ASP A 101 -2.42 19.31 -19.56
N LEU A 102 -2.33 20.27 -18.64
CA LEU A 102 -2.28 20.00 -17.21
C LEU A 102 -3.58 19.40 -16.66
N ILE A 103 -4.75 19.79 -17.17
CA ILE A 103 -6.03 19.17 -16.81
C ILE A 103 -6.07 17.71 -17.26
N GLN A 104 -5.66 17.41 -18.49
CA GLN A 104 -5.62 16.03 -19.00
C GLN A 104 -4.58 15.18 -18.25
N ILE A 105 -3.42 15.75 -17.91
CA ILE A 105 -2.40 15.08 -17.09
C ILE A 105 -2.91 14.83 -15.67
N LEU A 106 -3.58 15.80 -15.03
CA LEU A 106 -4.19 15.57 -13.73
C LEU A 106 -5.26 14.48 -13.78
N SER A 107 -6.05 14.43 -14.86
CA SER A 107 -7.04 13.38 -15.11
C SER A 107 -6.43 11.97 -15.16
N LEU A 108 -5.18 11.84 -15.61
CA LEU A 108 -4.40 10.60 -15.55
C LEU A 108 -3.83 10.30 -14.15
N LEU A 109 -3.30 11.33 -13.47
CA LEU A 109 -2.58 11.14 -12.21
C LEU A 109 -3.49 10.98 -10.99
N GLU A 110 -4.63 11.66 -10.98
CA GLU A 110 -5.54 11.69 -9.83
C GLU A 110 -6.08 10.31 -9.46
N PRO A 111 -6.54 9.47 -10.41
CA PRO A 111 -6.95 8.13 -10.05
C PRO A 111 -5.77 7.33 -9.46
N ILE A 112 -4.59 7.38 -10.07
CA ILE A 112 -3.41 6.67 -9.56
C ILE A 112 -3.03 7.14 -8.14
N ALA A 113 -3.17 8.43 -7.86
CA ALA A 113 -2.97 8.98 -6.52
C ALA A 113 -4.00 8.45 -5.52
N ALA A 114 -5.28 8.35 -5.91
CA ALA A 114 -6.33 7.77 -5.07
C ALA A 114 -6.11 6.28 -4.80
N LEU A 115 -5.66 5.50 -5.79
CA LEU A 115 -5.23 4.11 -5.58
C LEU A 115 -4.14 4.00 -4.51
N ASN A 116 -3.13 4.87 -4.56
CA ASN A 116 -2.06 4.88 -3.56
C ASN A 116 -2.58 5.19 -2.15
N GLN A 117 -3.58 6.06 -2.02
CA GLN A 117 -4.21 6.36 -0.74
C GLN A 117 -4.96 5.13 -0.21
N ILE A 118 -5.77 4.48 -1.05
CA ILE A 118 -6.53 3.26 -0.67
C ILE A 118 -5.57 2.14 -0.24
N GLY A 119 -4.46 1.95 -0.97
CA GLY A 119 -3.47 0.92 -0.65
C GLY A 119 -2.64 1.22 0.60
N GLN A 120 -2.59 2.48 1.06
CA GLN A 120 -1.90 2.91 2.29
C GLN A 120 -2.85 3.06 3.49
N ALA A 121 -4.14 2.80 3.30
CA ALA A 121 -5.09 2.78 4.40
C ALA A 121 -4.82 1.57 5.31
N GLU A 122 -4.92 1.77 6.63
CA GLU A 122 -4.85 0.70 7.64
C GLU A 122 -6.22 0.04 7.79
N CYS A 123 -6.75 -0.50 6.69
CA CYS A 123 -8.02 -1.22 6.70
C CYS A 123 -7.98 -2.37 5.70
N GLY A 124 -8.98 -3.27 5.77
CA GLY A 124 -9.14 -4.43 4.88
C GLY A 124 -9.47 -4.08 3.42
N SER A 125 -8.74 -3.12 2.82
CA SER A 125 -8.98 -2.57 1.48
C SER A 125 -8.31 -3.36 0.36
N GLN A 126 -7.69 -4.50 0.63
CA GLN A 126 -6.80 -5.15 -0.33
C GLN A 126 -7.53 -5.64 -1.60
N ALA A 127 -8.73 -6.22 -1.46
CA ALA A 127 -9.56 -6.56 -2.61
C ALA A 127 -9.98 -5.30 -3.41
N ASN A 128 -10.24 -4.18 -2.71
CA ASN A 128 -10.54 -2.91 -3.37
C ASN A 128 -9.36 -2.39 -4.17
N VAL A 129 -8.13 -2.52 -3.66
CA VAL A 129 -6.90 -2.14 -4.38
C VAL A 129 -6.77 -2.91 -5.69
N LEU A 130 -6.96 -4.23 -5.66
CA LEU A 130 -6.87 -5.06 -6.87
C LEU A 130 -7.94 -4.67 -7.90
N LEU A 131 -9.20 -4.55 -7.47
CA LEU A 131 -10.31 -4.13 -8.35
C LEU A 131 -10.08 -2.75 -8.94
N TRP A 132 -9.47 -1.83 -8.18
CA TRP A 132 -9.10 -0.52 -8.68
C TRP A 132 -7.99 -0.59 -9.72
N ILE A 133 -6.96 -1.42 -9.52
CA ILE A 133 -5.91 -1.64 -10.52
C ILE A 133 -6.53 -2.19 -11.82
N TYR A 134 -7.47 -3.13 -11.71
CA TYR A 134 -8.20 -3.65 -12.88
C TYR A 134 -9.01 -2.55 -13.56
N LYS A 135 -9.71 -1.72 -12.79
CA LYS A 135 -10.45 -0.57 -13.32
C LYS A 135 -9.53 0.40 -14.06
N LEU A 136 -8.34 0.70 -13.54
CA LEU A 136 -7.36 1.54 -14.21
C LEU A 136 -6.94 0.95 -15.55
N SER A 137 -6.65 -0.35 -15.62
CA SER A 137 -6.32 -1.00 -16.89
C SER A 137 -7.48 -1.00 -17.89
N ILE A 138 -8.71 -1.19 -17.41
CA ILE A 138 -9.87 -1.27 -18.29
C ILE A 138 -10.23 0.10 -18.89
N SER A 139 -10.07 1.19 -18.13
CA SER A 139 -10.43 2.54 -18.57
C SER A 139 -9.21 3.45 -18.73
N LEU A 140 -8.62 3.88 -17.62
CA LEU A 140 -7.62 4.95 -17.61
C LEU A 140 -6.38 4.65 -18.48
N LEU A 141 -5.88 3.42 -18.46
CA LEU A 141 -4.64 3.05 -19.12
C LEU A 141 -4.85 2.53 -20.55
N ASP A 142 -6.10 2.25 -20.92
CA ASP A 142 -6.46 1.80 -22.27
C ASP A 142 -6.41 3.00 -23.24
N PRO A 143 -5.49 3.02 -24.22
CA PRO A 143 -5.39 4.13 -25.17
C PRO A 143 -6.66 4.34 -26.01
N ALA A 144 -7.47 3.28 -26.20
CA ALA A 144 -8.70 3.35 -26.98
C ALA A 144 -9.91 3.86 -26.17
N ALA A 145 -9.82 3.91 -24.84
CA ALA A 145 -10.91 4.36 -23.99
C ALA A 145 -10.91 5.89 -23.83
N THR A 146 -12.08 6.49 -23.64
CA THR A 146 -12.17 7.92 -23.28
C THR A 146 -11.51 8.19 -21.92
N LEU A 147 -10.99 9.40 -21.73
CA LEU A 147 -10.38 9.81 -20.47
C LEU A 147 -11.38 10.62 -19.65
N LYS A 148 -11.70 10.17 -18.43
CA LYS A 148 -12.57 10.93 -17.53
C LYS A 148 -11.89 12.22 -17.10
N ASP A 149 -12.55 13.35 -17.26
CA ASP A 149 -12.04 14.66 -16.82
C ASP A 149 -12.02 14.72 -15.28
N CYS A 150 -10.90 15.15 -14.70
CA CYS A 150 -10.73 15.34 -13.25
C CYS A 150 -11.75 16.33 -12.65
N ARG A 151 -12.35 17.19 -13.47
CA ARG A 151 -13.39 18.15 -13.06
C ARG A 151 -14.81 17.56 -13.06
N SER A 152 -14.97 16.29 -13.43
CA SER A 152 -16.27 15.61 -13.41
C SER A 152 -16.84 15.52 -12.00
N THR A 153 -18.15 15.75 -11.85
CA THR A 153 -18.88 15.61 -10.59
C THR A 153 -19.80 14.37 -10.61
N ALA A 154 -20.56 14.14 -9.54
CA ALA A 154 -21.54 13.06 -9.49
C ALA A 154 -22.72 13.31 -10.46
N GLN A 155 -23.11 14.56 -10.59
CA GLN A 155 -24.22 15.03 -11.43
C GLN A 155 -23.81 15.23 -12.89
N GLU A 156 -22.56 15.65 -13.13
CA GLU A 156 -22.06 15.96 -14.46
C GLU A 156 -20.76 15.20 -14.75
N LYS A 157 -20.88 14.13 -15.54
CA LYS A 157 -19.73 13.32 -15.96
C LYS A 157 -19.17 13.86 -17.27
N ARG A 158 -17.91 14.30 -17.25
CA ARG A 158 -17.20 14.84 -18.42
C ARG A 158 -16.09 13.87 -18.85
N PHE A 159 -15.91 13.74 -20.16
CA PHE A 159 -14.91 12.85 -20.75
C PHE A 159 -14.24 13.55 -21.91
N PHE A 160 -12.93 13.38 -22.03
CA PHE A 160 -12.15 13.69 -23.23
C PHE A 160 -12.22 12.50 -24.17
N ARG A 161 -12.55 12.77 -25.44
CA ARG A 161 -12.42 11.76 -26.50
C ARG A 161 -10.95 11.51 -26.82
N THR A 162 -10.63 10.37 -27.41
CA THR A 162 -9.24 9.98 -27.68
C THR A 162 -8.56 10.95 -28.66
N GLU A 163 -9.32 11.47 -29.63
CA GLU A 163 -8.90 12.48 -30.59
C GLU A 163 -8.70 13.88 -29.98
N GLU A 164 -9.29 14.17 -28.82
CA GLU A 164 -9.18 15.45 -28.10
C GLU A 164 -7.98 15.48 -27.15
N LEU A 165 -7.30 14.34 -26.97
CA LEU A 165 -6.14 14.25 -26.09
C LEU A 165 -4.94 14.95 -26.73
N SER A 166 -4.30 15.80 -25.95
CA SER A 166 -3.01 16.38 -26.29
C SER A 166 -1.97 15.28 -26.55
N LYS A 167 -0.92 15.63 -27.30
CA LYS A 167 0.22 14.73 -27.52
C LYS A 167 0.83 14.34 -26.17
N LEU A 168 0.94 15.28 -25.23
CA LEU A 168 1.47 15.03 -23.89
C LEU A 168 0.64 14.02 -23.11
N ALA A 169 -0.69 14.19 -23.07
CA ALA A 169 -1.58 13.25 -22.39
C ALA A 169 -1.57 11.87 -23.04
N THR A 170 -1.58 11.81 -24.37
CA THR A 170 -1.53 10.55 -25.12
C THR A 170 -0.23 9.78 -24.86
N THR A 171 0.92 10.44 -24.95
CA THR A 171 2.22 9.83 -24.65
C THR A 171 2.32 9.40 -23.19
N THR A 172 1.88 10.24 -22.26
CA THR A 172 1.91 9.92 -20.82
C THR A 172 1.05 8.71 -20.52
N ARG A 173 -0.18 8.64 -21.07
CA ARG A 173 -1.09 7.52 -20.90
C ARG A 173 -0.49 6.20 -21.40
N ALA A 174 0.14 6.23 -22.57
CA ALA A 174 0.81 5.05 -23.13
C ALA A 174 2.01 4.59 -22.27
N LEU A 175 2.81 5.53 -21.76
CA LEU A 175 3.93 5.22 -20.87
C LEU A 175 3.45 4.64 -19.53
N LEU A 176 2.39 5.20 -18.95
CA LEU A 176 1.76 4.65 -17.75
C LEU A 176 1.23 3.23 -18.01
N GLY A 177 0.53 3.00 -19.13
CA GLY A 177 0.08 1.67 -19.53
C GLY A 177 1.22 0.65 -19.58
N LYS A 178 2.33 1.00 -20.26
CA LYS A 178 3.53 0.15 -20.31
C LYS A 178 4.16 -0.09 -18.93
N ALA A 179 4.21 0.94 -18.08
CA ALA A 179 4.76 0.82 -16.73
C ALA A 179 3.92 -0.13 -15.86
N PHE A 180 2.58 0.00 -15.89
CA PHE A 180 1.68 -0.91 -15.19
C PHE A 180 1.73 -2.32 -15.75
N GLN A 181 1.86 -2.46 -17.08
CA GLN A 181 2.04 -3.77 -17.70
C GLN A 181 3.30 -4.45 -17.17
N ARG A 182 4.43 -3.74 -17.17
CA ARG A 182 5.72 -4.27 -16.69
C ARG A 182 5.72 -4.55 -15.19
N ALA A 183 5.11 -3.68 -14.38
CA ALA A 183 5.18 -3.77 -12.92
C ALA A 183 4.16 -4.77 -12.34
N PHE A 184 2.95 -4.79 -12.88
CA PHE A 184 1.82 -5.54 -12.31
C PHE A 184 1.29 -6.60 -13.28
N PHE A 185 0.77 -6.21 -14.44
CA PHE A 185 0.00 -7.12 -15.32
C PHE A 185 0.84 -8.17 -16.06
N ARG A 186 2.16 -8.05 -16.08
CA ARG A 186 3.05 -9.12 -16.58
C ARG A 186 2.77 -10.46 -15.90
N ARG A 187 2.27 -10.44 -14.66
CA ARG A 187 1.84 -11.63 -13.92
C ARG A 187 0.73 -12.43 -14.61
N TYR A 188 0.05 -11.87 -15.62
CA TYR A 188 -1.00 -12.55 -16.39
C TYR A 188 -0.61 -12.82 -17.85
N THR A 189 0.53 -12.29 -18.32
CA THR A 189 0.90 -12.30 -19.73
C THR A 189 2.26 -12.93 -20.00
N ASP A 190 3.18 -12.85 -19.04
CA ASP A 190 4.54 -13.38 -19.13
C ASP A 190 4.62 -14.70 -18.35
N LEU A 191 4.98 -15.79 -19.04
CA LEU A 191 5.01 -17.13 -18.45
C LEU A 191 5.97 -17.28 -17.27
N VAL A 192 7.12 -16.57 -17.30
CA VAL A 192 8.11 -16.63 -16.21
C VAL A 192 7.57 -15.88 -14.99
N ALA A 193 6.96 -14.71 -15.21
CA ALA A 193 6.32 -13.96 -14.14
C ALA A 193 5.12 -14.72 -13.56
N MET A 194 4.31 -15.36 -14.41
CA MET A 194 3.16 -16.15 -14.02
C MET A 194 3.53 -17.29 -13.07
N ASN A 195 4.67 -17.96 -13.31
CA ASN A 195 5.14 -19.08 -12.49
C ASN A 195 5.72 -18.64 -11.13
N LYS A 196 6.12 -17.38 -10.99
CA LYS A 196 6.78 -16.84 -9.78
C LYS A 196 5.87 -15.95 -8.93
N CYS A 197 4.72 -15.55 -9.45
CA CYS A 197 3.79 -14.68 -8.75
C CYS A 197 3.05 -15.44 -7.64
N SER A 198 2.87 -14.82 -6.47
CA SER A 198 2.13 -15.42 -5.36
C SER A 198 0.62 -15.39 -5.53
N TYR A 199 0.09 -14.50 -6.38
CA TYR A 199 -1.34 -14.25 -6.58
C TYR A 199 -2.13 -13.95 -5.29
N ALA A 200 -1.46 -13.43 -4.25
CA ALA A 200 -2.07 -13.13 -2.96
C ALA A 200 -3.28 -12.19 -3.06
N PHE A 201 -3.21 -11.15 -3.91
CA PHE A 201 -4.34 -10.22 -4.10
C PHE A 201 -5.55 -10.91 -4.73
N GLU A 202 -5.30 -11.82 -5.66
CA GLU A 202 -6.32 -12.59 -6.35
C GLU A 202 -6.96 -13.61 -5.40
N MET A 203 -6.19 -14.18 -4.46
CA MET A 203 -6.72 -15.01 -3.37
C MET A 203 -7.60 -14.19 -2.42
N GLN A 204 -7.18 -12.97 -2.04
CA GLN A 204 -8.02 -12.06 -1.23
C GLN A 204 -9.34 -11.79 -1.95
N LEU A 205 -9.30 -11.52 -3.26
CA LEU A 205 -10.52 -11.31 -4.04
C LEU A 205 -11.40 -12.57 -4.07
N LEU A 206 -10.82 -13.77 -4.21
CA LEU A 206 -11.55 -15.03 -4.18
C LEU A 206 -12.21 -15.31 -2.82
N LEU A 207 -11.61 -14.85 -1.73
CA LEU A 207 -12.15 -14.96 -0.37
C LEU A 207 -13.07 -13.79 0.00
N HIS A 208 -13.36 -12.89 -0.94
CA HIS A 208 -14.31 -11.80 -0.72
C HIS A 208 -15.74 -12.27 -1.03
N PRO A 209 -16.71 -12.15 -0.09
CA PRO A 209 -18.08 -12.67 -0.26
C PRO A 209 -18.80 -12.22 -1.55
N ASN A 210 -18.58 -10.96 -1.95
CA ASN A 210 -19.21 -10.39 -3.16
C ASN A 210 -18.40 -10.60 -4.46
N PHE A 211 -17.15 -11.06 -4.40
CA PHE A 211 -16.24 -11.11 -5.56
C PHE A 211 -15.53 -12.45 -5.76
N LYS A 212 -16.03 -13.51 -5.11
CA LYS A 212 -15.42 -14.84 -5.11
C LYS A 212 -15.46 -15.60 -6.45
N THR A 213 -15.99 -15.03 -7.52
CA THR A 213 -16.08 -15.67 -8.83
C THR A 213 -14.81 -15.42 -9.66
N PRO A 214 -13.95 -16.44 -9.90
CA PRO A 214 -12.73 -16.27 -10.68
C PRO A 214 -13.02 -15.94 -12.15
N ASP A 215 -14.13 -16.47 -12.69
CA ASP A 215 -14.60 -16.16 -14.06
C ASP A 215 -15.13 -14.74 -14.22
N GLY A 216 -15.24 -13.97 -13.13
CA GLY A 216 -15.65 -12.57 -13.14
C GLY A 216 -14.49 -11.63 -13.49
N ALA A 217 -14.01 -10.91 -12.48
CA ALA A 217 -13.05 -9.83 -12.68
C ALA A 217 -11.68 -10.33 -13.19
N ILE A 218 -11.21 -11.49 -12.69
CA ILE A 218 -9.89 -12.05 -13.03
C ILE A 218 -9.86 -12.50 -14.49
N LYS A 219 -10.84 -13.30 -14.94
CA LYS A 219 -10.93 -13.70 -16.35
C LYS A 219 -10.96 -12.49 -17.27
N LYS A 220 -11.83 -11.52 -16.96
CA LYS A 220 -11.96 -10.30 -17.77
C LYS A 220 -10.63 -9.56 -17.93
N ILE A 221 -9.85 -9.40 -16.85
CA ILE A 221 -8.58 -8.68 -16.93
C ILE A 221 -7.48 -9.49 -17.62
N VAL A 222 -7.38 -10.79 -17.33
CA VAL A 222 -6.37 -11.66 -17.96
C VAL A 222 -6.59 -11.70 -19.47
N MET A 223 -7.84 -11.87 -19.90
CA MET A 223 -8.20 -11.82 -21.32
C MET A 223 -7.83 -10.48 -21.95
N LYS A 224 -8.23 -9.37 -21.33
CA LYS A 224 -7.94 -8.01 -21.84
C LYS A 224 -6.44 -7.76 -22.00
N CYS A 225 -5.64 -8.02 -20.96
CA CYS A 225 -4.20 -7.78 -21.00
C CYS A 225 -3.49 -8.60 -22.08
N ASN A 226 -3.88 -9.86 -22.27
CA ASN A 226 -3.28 -10.72 -23.30
C ASN A 226 -3.67 -10.27 -24.72
N LEU A 227 -4.96 -9.99 -24.96
CA LEU A 227 -5.44 -9.53 -26.26
C LEU A 227 -4.84 -8.16 -26.65
N GLN A 228 -4.68 -7.25 -25.68
CA GLN A 228 -4.02 -5.95 -25.91
C GLN A 228 -2.54 -6.08 -26.32
N LEU A 229 -1.88 -7.17 -25.94
CA LEU A 229 -0.51 -7.48 -26.36
C LEU A 229 -0.45 -8.27 -27.68
N GLY A 230 -1.59 -8.48 -28.35
CA GLY A 230 -1.67 -9.19 -29.62
C GLY A 230 -1.71 -10.72 -29.48
N ALA A 231 -1.92 -11.25 -28.28
CA ALA A 231 -2.13 -12.69 -28.10
C ALA A 231 -3.47 -13.12 -28.73
N THR A 232 -3.55 -14.37 -29.19
CA THR A 232 -4.82 -14.93 -29.67
C THR A 232 -5.76 -15.26 -28.52
N GLN A 233 -7.05 -15.35 -28.80
CA GLN A 233 -8.09 -15.77 -27.84
C GLN A 233 -7.71 -17.06 -27.12
N LYS A 234 -7.23 -18.07 -27.85
CA LYS A 234 -6.81 -19.38 -27.30
C LYS A 234 -5.64 -19.24 -26.31
N VAL A 235 -4.69 -18.36 -26.58
CA VAL A 235 -3.55 -18.11 -25.67
C VAL A 235 -4.03 -17.40 -24.41
N ALA A 236 -4.88 -16.39 -24.56
CA ALA A 236 -5.45 -15.66 -23.42
C ALA A 236 -6.27 -16.58 -22.50
N GLU A 237 -7.07 -17.49 -23.07
CA GLU A 237 -7.82 -18.50 -22.31
C GLU A 237 -6.89 -19.45 -21.56
N ARG A 238 -5.83 -19.95 -22.20
CA ARG A 238 -4.82 -20.79 -21.52
C ARG A 238 -4.13 -20.06 -20.38
N HIS A 239 -3.81 -18.78 -20.55
CA HIS A 239 -3.23 -17.96 -19.49
C HIS A 239 -4.21 -17.79 -18.33
N TYR A 240 -5.48 -17.54 -18.62
CA TYR A 240 -6.53 -17.49 -17.60
C TYR A 240 -6.62 -18.81 -16.81
N GLU A 241 -6.74 -19.96 -17.49
CA GLU A 241 -6.83 -21.25 -16.80
C GLU A 241 -5.61 -21.55 -15.93
N LYS A 242 -4.42 -21.08 -16.35
CA LYS A 242 -3.21 -21.20 -15.55
C LYS A 242 -3.25 -20.31 -14.31
N VAL A 243 -3.63 -19.04 -14.44
CA VAL A 243 -3.78 -18.11 -13.31
C VAL A 243 -4.84 -18.61 -12.35
N ARG A 244 -5.99 -19.08 -12.86
CA ARG A 244 -7.07 -19.67 -12.07
C ARG A 244 -6.52 -20.82 -11.23
N ARG A 245 -5.82 -21.78 -11.82
CA ARG A 245 -5.20 -22.89 -11.08
C ARG A 245 -4.28 -22.41 -9.96
N TYR A 246 -3.34 -21.49 -10.24
CA TYR A 246 -2.43 -20.98 -9.20
C TYR A 246 -3.14 -20.34 -8.01
N ILE A 247 -4.26 -19.65 -8.24
CA ILE A 247 -5.05 -19.04 -7.16
C ILE A 247 -5.72 -20.13 -6.31
N LEU A 248 -6.37 -21.11 -6.95
CA LEU A 248 -7.07 -22.18 -6.26
C LEU A 248 -6.08 -23.06 -5.48
N ASP A 249 -4.98 -23.46 -6.13
CA ASP A 249 -3.95 -24.30 -5.52
C ASP A 249 -3.27 -23.58 -4.35
N GLY A 250 -3.03 -22.28 -4.46
CA GLY A 250 -2.47 -21.51 -3.34
C GLY A 250 -3.41 -21.43 -2.13
N ILE A 251 -4.73 -21.35 -2.32
CA ILE A 251 -5.69 -21.42 -1.21
C ILE A 251 -5.71 -22.83 -0.60
N ARG A 252 -5.74 -23.88 -1.43
CA ARG A 252 -5.68 -25.27 -0.93
C ARG A 252 -4.42 -25.54 -0.12
N ASN A 253 -3.27 -25.06 -0.59
CA ASN A 253 -2.01 -25.18 0.15
C ASN A 253 -2.12 -24.49 1.52
N LEU A 254 -2.68 -23.28 1.57
CA LEU A 254 -2.91 -22.60 2.85
C LEU A 254 -3.90 -23.35 3.75
N MET A 255 -4.95 -23.97 3.19
CA MET A 255 -5.88 -24.81 3.96
C MET A 255 -5.16 -25.99 4.60
N SER A 256 -4.25 -26.64 3.86
CA SER A 256 -3.43 -27.74 4.37
C SER A 256 -2.49 -27.30 5.49
N GLU A 257 -1.91 -26.09 5.39
CA GLU A 257 -0.99 -25.56 6.41
C GLU A 257 -1.71 -25.15 7.71
N VAL A 258 -2.98 -24.72 7.63
CA VAL A 258 -3.76 -24.32 8.80
C VAL A 258 -4.58 -25.47 9.41
N ASP A 259 -4.62 -26.63 8.75
CA ASP A 259 -5.28 -27.81 9.29
C ASP A 259 -4.46 -28.38 10.45
N THR A 260 -4.87 -28.01 11.66
CA THR A 260 -4.29 -28.46 12.92
C THR A 260 -5.02 -29.66 13.49
N THR A 261 -5.86 -30.36 12.71
CA THR A 261 -6.42 -31.65 13.19
C THR A 261 -5.28 -32.54 13.66
N PRO A 262 -5.30 -32.99 14.92
CA PRO A 262 -4.46 -34.11 15.30
C PRO A 262 -4.82 -35.23 14.31
N SER A 263 -3.85 -35.81 13.64
CA SER A 263 -3.19 -36.96 14.24
C SER A 263 -4.07 -38.00 14.97
N ASP A 264 -5.41 -38.07 14.85
CA ASP A 264 -6.28 -39.08 15.49
C ASP A 264 -5.51 -40.39 15.68
N PRO A 265 -5.29 -40.83 16.93
CA PRO A 265 -4.55 -42.05 17.20
C PRO A 265 -5.27 -43.18 16.47
N GLU A 266 -4.48 -44.03 15.81
CA GLU A 266 -4.94 -45.17 15.01
C GLU A 266 -6.25 -45.76 15.55
N VAL A 267 -7.37 -45.43 14.92
CA VAL A 267 -8.53 -46.30 15.00
C VAL A 267 -8.19 -47.47 14.10
N VAL A 268 -7.44 -48.43 14.65
CA VAL A 268 -7.31 -49.76 14.08
C VAL A 268 -8.74 -50.28 14.04
N ALA A 269 -9.37 -50.21 12.86
CA ALA A 269 -10.60 -50.93 12.64
C ALA A 269 -10.30 -52.40 12.96
N PRO A 270 -11.08 -53.05 13.85
CA PRO A 270 -10.91 -54.49 14.04
C PRO A 270 -11.00 -55.16 12.67
N PRO A 271 -10.13 -56.12 12.35
CA PRO A 271 -10.15 -56.79 11.06
C PRO A 271 -11.58 -57.26 10.79
N PRO A 272 -12.10 -57.08 9.56
CA PRO A 272 -13.46 -57.52 9.24
C PRO A 272 -13.56 -58.99 9.60
N ALA A 273 -14.51 -59.33 10.48
CA ALA A 273 -14.77 -60.72 10.83
C ALA A 273 -14.99 -61.49 9.51
N ALA A 274 -14.20 -62.52 9.27
CA ALA A 274 -14.32 -63.32 8.04
C ALA A 274 -15.77 -63.82 7.91
N VAL A 275 -16.49 -63.29 6.92
CA VAL A 275 -17.91 -63.62 6.66
C VAL A 275 -18.01 -64.88 5.78
N PHE A 276 -16.89 -65.48 5.38
CA PHE A 276 -16.83 -66.61 4.46
C PHE A 276 -16.03 -67.77 5.06
N SER A 277 -16.39 -69.01 4.69
CA SER A 277 -15.69 -70.22 5.15
C SER A 277 -14.28 -70.31 4.54
N GLU A 278 -13.35 -70.92 5.27
CA GLU A 278 -11.95 -71.15 4.84
C GLU A 278 -11.84 -71.68 3.41
N ASP A 279 -12.69 -72.66 3.05
CA ASP A 279 -12.70 -73.29 1.72
C ASP A 279 -13.00 -72.31 0.57
N LEU A 280 -13.78 -71.25 0.82
CA LEU A 280 -14.10 -70.24 -0.20
C LEU A 280 -12.98 -69.21 -0.34
N MET A 281 -12.24 -68.93 0.74
CA MET A 281 -11.09 -68.04 0.68
C MET A 281 -9.91 -68.65 -0.08
N GLU A 282 -9.71 -69.97 0.05
CA GLU A 282 -8.64 -70.69 -0.66
C GLU A 282 -8.90 -70.76 -2.18
N LEU A 283 -10.16 -70.82 -2.61
CA LEU A 283 -10.53 -70.89 -4.03
C LEU A 283 -10.36 -69.55 -4.79
N PHE A 284 -10.34 -68.43 -4.07
CA PHE A 284 -10.28 -67.07 -4.63
C PHE A 284 -9.12 -66.22 -4.08
N SER A 285 -8.11 -66.85 -3.46
CA SER A 285 -6.95 -66.15 -2.87
C SER A 285 -6.19 -65.31 -3.90
N GLU A 286 -6.15 -65.76 -5.16
CA GLU A 286 -5.53 -65.03 -6.27
C GLU A 286 -6.25 -63.72 -6.63
N THR A 287 -7.56 -63.59 -6.36
CA THR A 287 -8.31 -62.33 -6.54
C THR A 287 -8.34 -61.44 -5.30
N ALA A 288 -7.96 -61.97 -4.12
CA ALA A 288 -7.92 -61.21 -2.87
C ALA A 288 -6.61 -60.41 -2.71
N ASP A 289 -5.49 -60.93 -3.23
CA ASP A 289 -4.17 -60.28 -3.13
C ASP A 289 -4.01 -59.04 -4.04
N GLU A 290 -4.94 -58.78 -4.97
CA GLU A 290 -4.96 -57.54 -5.77
C GLU A 290 -5.63 -56.35 -5.06
N VAL A 291 -6.28 -56.56 -3.91
CA VAL A 291 -6.76 -55.45 -3.06
C VAL A 291 -5.64 -55.03 -2.13
N THR A 292 -4.64 -54.33 -2.66
CA THR A 292 -3.65 -53.62 -1.83
C THR A 292 -4.42 -52.59 -0.98
N HIS A 293 -4.70 -52.92 0.28
CA HIS A 293 -5.31 -51.97 1.20
C HIS A 293 -4.39 -50.75 1.32
N PRO A 294 -4.84 -49.53 0.96
CA PRO A 294 -4.02 -48.34 1.08
C PRO A 294 -3.57 -48.19 2.53
N SER A 295 -2.32 -47.78 2.73
CA SER A 295 -1.78 -47.57 4.07
C SER A 295 -2.69 -46.63 4.87
N PRO A 296 -2.87 -46.81 6.19
CA PRO A 296 -3.67 -45.91 7.02
C PRO A 296 -3.29 -44.43 6.85
N VAL A 297 -2.01 -44.16 6.54
CA VAL A 297 -1.48 -42.82 6.25
C VAL A 297 -1.99 -42.29 4.91
N GLU A 298 -2.06 -43.12 3.88
CA GLU A 298 -2.58 -42.78 2.56
C GLU A 298 -4.08 -42.50 2.63
N THR A 299 -4.85 -43.36 3.31
CA THR A 299 -6.29 -43.16 3.52
C THR A 299 -6.57 -41.85 4.28
N ARG A 300 -5.79 -41.56 5.32
CA ARG A 300 -5.92 -40.32 6.10
C ARG A 300 -5.64 -39.07 5.27
N THR A 301 -4.59 -39.11 4.45
CA THR A 301 -4.19 -38.00 3.57
C THR A 301 -5.27 -37.73 2.53
N VAL A 302 -5.83 -38.79 1.93
CA VAL A 302 -6.94 -38.69 0.97
C VAL A 302 -8.19 -38.11 1.64
N MET A 303 -8.54 -38.55 2.85
CA MET A 303 -9.69 -38.02 3.59
C MET A 303 -9.51 -36.55 4.01
N ALA A 304 -8.30 -36.12 4.33
CA ALA A 304 -8.00 -34.70 4.60
C ALA A 304 -8.17 -33.85 3.34
N GLN A 305 -7.66 -34.32 2.20
CA GLN A 305 -7.82 -33.65 0.91
C GLN A 305 -9.30 -33.53 0.49
N LEU A 306 -10.06 -34.61 0.62
CA LEU A 306 -11.50 -34.61 0.32
C LEU A 306 -12.26 -33.59 1.16
N ARG A 307 -11.99 -33.51 2.48
CA ARG A 307 -12.62 -32.50 3.37
C ARG A 307 -12.29 -31.07 2.96
N MET A 308 -11.04 -30.81 2.56
CA MET A 308 -10.63 -29.49 2.06
C MET A 308 -11.34 -29.14 0.77
N ASP A 309 -11.40 -30.07 -0.18
CA ASP A 309 -12.08 -29.85 -1.46
C ASP A 309 -13.58 -29.63 -1.28
N GLU A 310 -14.25 -30.40 -0.41
CA GLU A 310 -15.65 -30.20 -0.05
C GLU A 310 -15.93 -28.81 0.55
N GLU A 311 -15.08 -28.35 1.49
CA GLU A 311 -15.22 -27.04 2.11
C GLU A 311 -15.01 -25.93 1.06
N PHE A 312 -14.03 -26.08 0.19
CA PHE A 312 -13.72 -25.13 -0.85
C PHE A 312 -14.80 -25.07 -1.95
N ASP A 313 -15.31 -26.22 -2.39
CA ASP A 313 -16.39 -26.30 -3.36
C ASP A 313 -17.69 -25.71 -2.79
N ARG A 314 -17.97 -25.94 -1.50
CA ARG A 314 -19.06 -25.28 -0.79
C ARG A 314 -18.89 -23.76 -0.82
N TRP A 315 -17.68 -23.25 -0.58
CA TRP A 315 -17.43 -21.82 -0.66
C TRP A 315 -17.72 -21.25 -2.06
N ILE A 316 -17.26 -21.92 -3.11
CA ILE A 316 -17.44 -21.43 -4.48
C ILE A 316 -18.92 -21.45 -4.90
N THR A 317 -19.67 -22.45 -4.47
CA THR A 317 -21.07 -22.68 -4.90
C THR A 317 -22.11 -21.95 -4.06
N THR A 318 -21.84 -21.69 -2.78
CA THR A 318 -22.81 -21.07 -1.87
C THR A 318 -23.00 -19.59 -2.19
N PRO A 319 -24.21 -19.05 -2.36
CA PRO A 319 -24.41 -17.61 -2.46
C PRO A 319 -24.05 -16.90 -1.15
N THR A 320 -23.23 -15.85 -1.20
CA THR A 320 -22.77 -15.12 0.00
C THR A 320 -22.88 -13.62 -0.19
N THR A 321 -23.17 -12.89 0.88
CA THR A 321 -23.15 -11.43 0.91
C THR A 321 -22.71 -10.94 2.27
N LEU A 322 -22.10 -9.76 2.30
CA LEU A 322 -21.84 -9.04 3.54
C LEU A 322 -23.17 -8.56 4.16
N ARG A 323 -23.33 -8.74 5.48
CA ARG A 323 -24.46 -8.20 6.24
C ARG A 323 -24.36 -6.68 6.34
N ALA A 324 -25.50 -6.01 6.28
CA ALA A 324 -25.59 -4.59 6.61
C ALA A 324 -25.52 -4.41 8.13
N VAL A 325 -24.67 -3.49 8.60
CA VAL A 325 -24.54 -3.13 10.02
C VAL A 325 -25.40 -1.90 10.31
N HIS A 326 -25.29 -0.88 9.46
CA HIS A 326 -26.08 0.36 9.49
C HIS A 326 -26.49 0.77 8.06
N GLN A 327 -27.32 1.82 7.91
CA GLN A 327 -27.69 2.30 6.58
C GLN A 327 -26.43 2.68 5.77
N GLY A 328 -26.14 1.91 4.72
CA GLY A 328 -24.99 2.13 3.84
C GLY A 328 -23.66 1.55 4.36
N GLU A 329 -23.63 0.95 5.54
CA GLU A 329 -22.43 0.30 6.10
C GLU A 329 -22.61 -1.22 6.17
N PHE A 330 -21.61 -1.93 5.66
CA PHE A 330 -21.57 -3.39 5.63
C PHE A 330 -20.48 -3.91 6.55
N GLU A 331 -20.65 -5.15 7.04
CA GLU A 331 -19.63 -5.83 7.81
C GLU A 331 -18.31 -5.94 7.02
N SER A 332 -17.18 -5.95 7.71
CA SER A 332 -15.88 -6.16 7.05
C SER A 332 -15.74 -7.61 6.57
N VAL A 333 -14.84 -7.86 5.61
CA VAL A 333 -14.57 -9.24 5.15
C VAL A 333 -14.09 -10.13 6.29
N LEU A 334 -13.27 -9.59 7.20
CA LEU A 334 -12.81 -10.35 8.38
C LEU A 334 -13.94 -10.61 9.38
N ALA A 335 -14.87 -9.68 9.57
CA ALA A 335 -16.06 -9.90 10.40
C ALA A 335 -16.97 -10.98 9.80
N TYR A 336 -17.14 -10.99 8.47
CA TYR A 336 -17.83 -12.07 7.76
C TYR A 336 -17.18 -13.43 8.06
N TRP A 337 -15.86 -13.55 7.89
CA TRP A 337 -15.15 -14.81 8.11
C TRP A 337 -15.14 -15.26 9.57
N HIS A 338 -15.03 -14.31 10.52
CA HIS A 338 -15.19 -14.59 11.94
C HIS A 338 -16.56 -15.21 12.22
N ARG A 339 -17.63 -14.59 11.72
CA ARG A 339 -18.98 -15.10 11.84
C ARG A 339 -19.16 -16.48 11.21
N GLN A 340 -18.58 -16.71 10.03
CA GLN A 340 -18.62 -18.03 9.39
C GLN A 340 -17.89 -19.12 10.18
N SER A 341 -16.86 -18.74 10.95
CA SER A 341 -16.20 -19.62 11.90
C SER A 341 -17.10 -19.92 13.10
N ASP A 342 -17.73 -18.90 13.68
CA ASP A 342 -18.61 -19.04 14.85
C ASP A 342 -19.86 -19.87 14.55
N GLU A 343 -20.43 -19.69 13.34
CA GLU A 343 -21.59 -20.44 12.84
C GLU A 343 -21.22 -21.90 12.48
N GLY A 344 -19.93 -22.25 12.45
CA GLY A 344 -19.46 -23.59 12.07
C GLY A 344 -19.63 -23.92 10.58
N THR A 345 -19.94 -22.92 9.74
CA THR A 345 -20.17 -23.10 8.30
C THR A 345 -18.91 -23.54 7.55
N PHE A 346 -17.78 -22.94 7.94
CA PHE A 346 -16.46 -23.17 7.39
C PHE A 346 -15.45 -23.28 8.52
N ARG A 347 -14.48 -24.20 8.39
CA ARG A 347 -13.49 -24.48 9.43
C ARG A 347 -12.11 -23.95 9.06
N LEU A 348 -11.65 -24.27 7.85
CA LEU A 348 -10.31 -23.93 7.38
C LEU A 348 -10.29 -22.56 6.69
N LEU A 349 -11.32 -22.24 5.90
CA LEU A 349 -11.36 -21.00 5.13
C LEU A 349 -11.32 -19.71 5.96
N PRO A 350 -11.94 -19.61 7.15
CA PRO A 350 -11.77 -18.44 8.02
C PRO A 350 -10.32 -18.23 8.44
N LEU A 351 -9.57 -19.32 8.71
CA LEU A 351 -8.15 -19.27 9.06
C LEU A 351 -7.31 -18.82 7.87
N VAL A 352 -7.57 -19.38 6.69
CA VAL A 352 -6.91 -18.94 5.45
C VAL A 352 -7.20 -17.47 5.16
N ALA A 353 -8.45 -17.04 5.28
CA ALA A 353 -8.82 -15.64 5.09
C ALA A 353 -8.04 -14.72 6.04
N ARG A 354 -7.89 -15.10 7.31
CA ARG A 354 -7.08 -14.34 8.27
C ARG A 354 -5.62 -14.20 7.84
N VAL A 355 -5.00 -15.28 7.36
CA VAL A 355 -3.61 -15.26 6.84
C VAL A 355 -3.49 -14.39 5.59
N VAL A 356 -4.41 -14.53 4.64
CA VAL A 356 -4.29 -13.80 3.37
C VAL A 356 -4.61 -12.31 3.58
N TYR A 357 -5.58 -11.97 4.41
CA TYR A 357 -5.93 -10.58 4.72
C TYR A 357 -5.03 -9.91 5.75
N SER A 358 -4.14 -10.63 6.43
CA SER A 358 -3.07 -10.00 7.22
C SER A 358 -1.96 -9.42 6.33
N MET A 359 -1.91 -9.80 5.05
CA MET A 359 -0.98 -9.19 4.10
C MET A 359 -1.44 -7.78 3.73
N PRO A 360 -0.60 -6.75 3.94
CA PRO A 360 -0.92 -5.38 3.60
C PRO A 360 -0.89 -5.17 2.08
N ALA A 361 -1.77 -4.31 1.55
CA ALA A 361 -1.74 -3.96 0.13
C ALA A 361 -0.53 -3.10 -0.26
N SER A 362 0.11 -2.45 0.71
CA SER A 362 1.29 -1.63 0.50
C SER A 362 2.24 -1.72 1.67
N SER A 363 3.54 -1.84 1.38
CA SER A 363 4.61 -1.65 2.37
C SER A 363 4.65 -0.22 2.93
N ALA A 364 3.89 0.70 2.33
CA ALA A 364 3.81 2.08 2.77
C ALA A 364 2.67 2.37 3.77
N GLN A 365 1.90 1.37 4.23
CA GLN A 365 0.85 1.60 5.24
C GLN A 365 1.43 2.27 6.50
N ILE A 366 2.54 1.75 7.02
CA ILE A 366 3.25 2.30 8.19
C ILE A 366 4.05 3.60 7.91
N LYS A 367 3.99 4.18 6.70
CA LYS A 367 4.69 5.45 6.42
C LYS A 367 4.10 6.63 7.19
N ARG A 368 2.82 6.58 7.56
CA ARG A 368 2.23 7.59 8.45
C ARG A 368 2.91 7.55 9.81
N ASP A 369 3.13 6.36 10.35
CA ASP A 369 3.86 6.17 11.61
C ASP A 369 5.31 6.62 11.50
N PHE A 370 6.01 6.29 10.42
CA PHE A 370 7.37 6.82 10.18
C PHE A 370 7.41 8.34 10.02
N GLY A 371 6.36 8.96 9.47
CA GLY A 371 6.24 10.41 9.40
C GLY A 371 6.08 11.06 10.77
N MET A 372 5.32 10.43 11.66
CA MET A 372 5.16 10.85 13.06
C MET A 372 6.45 10.63 13.86
N ALA A 373 7.04 9.45 13.75
CA ALA A 373 8.33 9.11 14.35
C ALA A 373 9.45 10.01 13.83
N GLY A 374 9.37 10.50 12.59
CA GLY A 374 10.36 11.42 12.02
C GLY A 374 10.60 12.68 12.87
N ARG A 375 9.59 13.15 13.63
CA ARG A 375 9.75 14.26 14.59
C ARG A 375 10.58 13.88 15.83
N MET A 376 10.66 12.59 16.15
CA MET A 376 11.45 12.02 17.24
C MET A 376 12.89 11.68 16.81
N VAL A 377 13.22 11.80 15.52
CA VAL A 377 14.55 11.52 14.93
C VAL A 377 15.27 12.80 14.48
N VAL A 378 14.61 13.97 14.47
CA VAL A 378 15.26 15.20 14.01
C VAL A 378 16.28 15.72 15.04
N PRO A 379 17.53 16.03 14.62
CA PRO A 379 18.63 16.34 15.55
C PRO A 379 18.44 17.62 16.38
N HIS A 380 17.53 18.52 16.00
CA HIS A 380 17.53 19.88 16.52
C HIS A 380 16.59 20.14 17.69
N ARG A 381 15.64 19.25 18.05
CA ARG A 381 14.74 19.50 19.21
C ARG A 381 14.21 18.29 19.99
N SER A 382 14.37 17.04 19.54
CA SER A 382 13.74 15.89 20.22
C SER A 382 14.26 14.54 19.73
N SER A 383 15.58 14.39 19.58
CA SER A 383 16.16 13.08 19.23
C SER A 383 16.02 12.14 20.42
N LEU A 384 15.08 11.20 20.34
CA LEU A 384 14.92 10.14 21.34
C LEU A 384 15.88 8.98 21.03
N ALA A 385 16.26 8.21 22.05
CA ALA A 385 17.00 6.97 21.85
C ALA A 385 16.16 5.96 21.04
N PRO A 386 16.78 5.08 20.21
CA PRO A 386 16.05 4.17 19.32
C PRO A 386 14.96 3.34 20.01
N TYR A 387 15.25 2.76 21.17
CA TYR A 387 14.28 1.95 21.93
C TYR A 387 13.06 2.76 22.41
N ASN A 388 13.22 4.06 22.70
CA ASN A 388 12.10 4.94 23.06
C ASN A 388 11.24 5.27 21.84
N ILE A 389 11.85 5.39 20.66
CA ILE A 389 11.13 5.57 19.39
C ILE A 389 10.31 4.32 19.09
N ASP A 390 10.91 3.14 19.23
CA ASP A 390 10.25 1.85 18.99
C ASP A 390 9.06 1.64 19.94
N MET A 391 9.27 1.83 21.25
CA MET A 391 8.22 1.71 22.25
C MET A 391 7.08 2.72 22.03
N SER A 392 7.43 3.98 21.77
CA SER A 392 6.42 5.04 21.52
C SER A 392 5.63 4.77 20.25
N THR A 393 6.29 4.27 19.19
CA THR A 393 5.63 3.91 17.93
C THR A 393 4.71 2.71 18.15
N PHE A 394 5.17 1.66 18.83
CA PHE A 394 4.37 0.49 19.17
C PHE A 394 3.11 0.87 19.95
N LEU A 395 3.26 1.62 21.05
CA LEU A 395 2.13 2.06 21.85
C LEU A 395 1.18 2.95 21.06
N ASN A 396 1.70 3.84 20.20
CA ASN A 396 0.87 4.71 19.37
C ASN A 396 0.05 3.94 18.34
N CYS A 397 0.62 2.92 17.70
CA CYS A 397 -0.09 2.08 16.72
C CYS A 397 -1.10 1.13 17.36
N ASN A 398 -0.94 0.82 18.66
CA ASN A 398 -1.77 -0.14 19.39
C ASN A 398 -2.62 0.52 20.49
N ARG A 399 -2.94 1.81 20.38
CA ARG A 399 -3.73 2.54 21.40
C ARG A 399 -5.09 1.92 21.70
N GLU A 400 -5.71 1.26 20.72
CA GLU A 400 -6.98 0.54 20.89
C GLU A 400 -6.82 -0.72 21.77
N TYR A 401 -5.62 -1.31 21.80
CA TYR A 401 -5.30 -2.49 22.61
C TYR A 401 -4.60 -2.15 23.93
N CYS A 402 -3.93 -1.00 24.00
CA CYS A 402 -3.16 -0.55 25.14
C CYS A 402 -3.58 0.87 25.53
N ASP A 403 -4.51 0.96 26.49
CA ASP A 403 -4.82 2.23 27.13
C ASP A 403 -3.79 2.52 28.24
N ILE A 404 -2.78 3.34 27.91
CA ILE A 404 -1.73 3.75 28.84
C ILE A 404 -2.33 4.45 30.07
N THR A 405 -3.52 5.04 29.96
CA THR A 405 -4.19 5.69 31.10
C THR A 405 -4.74 4.68 32.12
N GLN A 406 -4.90 3.42 31.71
CA GLN A 406 -5.30 2.31 32.58
C GLN A 406 -4.11 1.59 33.22
N CYS A 407 -2.87 1.94 32.85
CA CYS A 407 -1.70 1.41 33.54
C CYS A 407 -1.69 1.93 34.99
N PRO A 408 -1.59 1.04 36.00
CA PRO A 408 -1.51 1.47 37.39
C PRO A 408 -0.30 2.41 37.56
N LYS A 409 -0.50 3.53 38.25
CA LYS A 409 0.61 4.41 38.62
C LYS A 409 1.64 3.59 39.37
N LEU A 410 2.89 3.62 38.90
CA LEU A 410 4.00 3.10 39.65
C LEU A 410 4.05 3.81 41.01
N SER A 411 4.31 3.06 42.08
CA SER A 411 4.62 3.67 43.37
C SER A 411 5.88 4.53 43.21
N ALA A 412 6.05 5.54 44.06
CA ALA A 412 7.23 6.40 44.02
C ALA A 412 8.54 5.59 44.13
N GLU A 413 8.53 4.54 44.95
CA GLU A 413 9.65 3.61 45.13
C GLU A 413 9.94 2.83 43.83
N THR A 414 8.95 2.17 43.24
CA THR A 414 9.16 1.39 42.00
C THR A 414 9.52 2.28 40.81
N ALA A 415 9.00 3.50 40.75
CA ALA A 415 9.38 4.47 39.72
C ALA A 415 10.86 4.83 39.84
N SER A 416 11.35 5.12 41.06
CA SER A 416 12.74 5.50 41.32
C SER A 416 13.75 4.41 40.95
N GLU A 417 13.42 3.14 41.17
CA GLU A 417 14.27 1.99 40.82
C GLU A 417 14.32 1.69 39.31
N ARG A 418 13.34 2.19 38.56
CA ARG A 418 13.17 1.89 37.13
C ARG A 418 13.49 3.08 36.22
N ILE A 419 13.95 4.20 36.77
CA ILE A 419 14.43 5.34 35.98
C ILE A 419 15.67 4.87 35.20
N PRO A 420 15.66 4.92 33.85
CA PRO A 420 16.84 4.58 33.07
C PRO A 420 18.00 5.50 33.43
N TYR A 421 19.20 4.96 33.64
CA TYR A 421 20.39 5.73 34.00
C TYR A 421 20.66 6.93 33.08
N ASN A 422 20.30 6.83 31.79
CA ASN A 422 20.46 7.91 30.82
C ASN A 422 19.50 9.11 31.03
N MET A 423 18.52 9.00 31.94
CA MET A 423 17.67 10.11 32.39
C MET A 423 18.10 10.67 33.75
N MET A 424 19.04 10.02 34.44
CA MET A 424 19.62 10.57 35.66
C MET A 424 20.78 11.49 35.27
N VAL A 425 20.57 12.79 35.42
CA VAL A 425 21.67 13.76 35.37
C VAL A 425 22.28 13.79 36.76
N SER A 426 23.47 13.21 36.92
CA SER A 426 24.22 13.35 38.16
C SER A 426 24.59 14.83 38.32
N MET A 427 23.92 15.54 39.24
CA MET A 427 24.38 16.85 39.71
C MET A 427 25.51 16.68 40.73
N GLU A 428 26.40 15.72 40.51
CA GLU A 428 27.61 15.58 41.30
C GLU A 428 28.46 16.82 41.03
N ARG A 429 28.44 17.69 42.04
CA ARG A 429 29.20 18.92 42.15
C ARG A 429 30.70 18.60 42.09
N GLU A 430 31.25 18.49 40.90
CA GLU A 430 32.54 19.11 40.64
C GLU A 430 32.23 20.57 40.31
N LEU A 431 32.01 21.36 41.36
CA LEU A 431 32.17 22.80 41.28
C LEU A 431 33.66 23.04 41.01
N ASP A 432 34.06 22.98 39.75
CA ASP A 432 35.22 23.76 39.32
C ASP A 432 34.82 25.22 39.59
N ASP A 433 35.64 25.91 40.39
CA ASP A 433 35.39 27.24 40.95
C ASP A 433 35.11 28.34 39.89
N ASP A 434 35.21 28.01 38.59
CA ASP A 434 34.86 28.88 37.47
C ASP A 434 33.36 28.89 37.09
N PHE A 435 32.54 27.97 37.60
CA PHE A 435 31.08 27.93 37.33
C PHE A 435 30.20 28.60 38.40
N GLY A 436 30.80 29.26 39.39
CA GLY A 436 30.09 29.99 40.46
C GLY A 436 29.15 31.11 39.98
N SER A 437 29.19 31.49 38.70
CA SER A 437 28.38 32.59 38.15
C SER A 437 26.97 32.20 37.72
N LEU A 438 26.59 30.92 37.64
CA LEU A 438 25.26 30.50 37.17
C LEU A 438 24.24 30.24 38.29
N ALA A 439 24.67 30.21 39.56
CA ALA A 439 23.78 30.05 40.69
C ALA A 439 22.77 31.21 40.86
N TYR A 440 23.07 32.38 40.26
CA TYR A 440 22.16 33.53 40.24
C TYR A 440 21.08 33.47 39.14
N PHE A 441 21.18 32.56 38.16
CA PHE A 441 20.18 32.45 37.09
C PHE A 441 18.93 31.67 37.50
N PHE A 442 19.01 30.85 38.55
CA PHE A 442 17.90 30.06 39.07
C PHE A 442 17.60 30.37 40.54
N SER A 443 17.85 31.61 40.97
CA SER A 443 17.33 32.11 42.24
C SER A 443 15.83 32.41 42.09
N SER A 444 15.08 31.90 43.05
CA SER A 444 13.63 31.97 43.23
C SER A 444 13.11 33.40 43.38
N THR A 445 12.94 34.13 42.28
CA THR A 445 11.96 35.21 42.19
C THR A 445 10.80 34.70 41.35
N SER A 446 9.65 34.54 42.00
CA SER A 446 8.35 34.44 41.37
C SER A 446 8.27 35.39 40.18
N ILE A 447 7.80 34.91 39.03
CA ILE A 447 7.31 35.78 37.96
C ILE A 447 6.18 36.61 38.58
N GLU A 448 6.49 37.86 38.93
CA GLU A 448 5.49 38.90 39.17
C GLU A 448 4.75 39.08 37.85
N LEU A 449 3.52 38.55 37.80
CA LEU A 449 2.54 38.92 36.80
C LEU A 449 2.15 40.36 37.11
N GLY A 450 2.68 41.32 36.34
CA GLY A 450 2.37 42.74 36.43
C GLY A 450 0.89 43.01 36.21
N LEU A 451 0.13 42.90 37.30
CA LEU A 451 -1.14 43.58 37.50
C LEU A 451 -0.82 44.77 38.41
N ASP A 452 -0.59 45.93 37.78
CA ASP A 452 -0.62 47.22 38.46
C ASP A 452 -2.10 47.52 38.78
N ASP A 453 -2.54 47.11 39.97
CA ASP A 453 -3.60 47.79 40.70
C ASP A 453 -2.91 48.39 41.93
N ASP A 454 -2.85 49.72 42.01
CA ASP A 454 -3.08 50.52 43.22
C ASP A 454 -2.70 51.99 42.94
N GLU A 455 -3.66 52.74 42.39
CA GLU A 455 -3.89 54.09 42.92
C GLU A 455 -4.62 53.91 44.26
N GLU A 456 -3.90 53.99 45.38
CA GLU A 456 -4.43 54.65 46.58
C GLU A 456 -3.29 55.00 47.54
N ASP A 457 -3.42 56.19 48.12
CA ASP A 457 -2.72 56.66 49.32
C ASP A 457 -1.27 57.15 49.17
N ARG A 458 -1.18 58.33 48.52
CA ARG A 458 -0.31 59.39 49.00
C ARG A 458 -1.01 60.22 50.09
N LEU A 459 -0.38 60.19 51.26
CA LEU A 459 -0.16 61.33 52.16
C LEU A 459 -1.34 61.80 53.04
N ALA A 460 -1.35 61.28 54.27
CA ALA A 460 -1.68 62.08 55.43
C ALA A 460 -0.50 63.02 55.77
N LEU A 461 -0.64 64.29 55.39
CA LEU A 461 -0.35 65.54 56.15
C LEU A 461 -0.31 66.74 55.23
#